data_AF-A0A2J6XIK3-F1
#
_entry.id   AF-A0A2J6XIK3-F1
#
_cell.length_a   1.000
_cell.length_b   1.000
_cell.length_c   1.000
_cell.angle_alpha   90.00
_cell.angle_beta   90.00
_cell.angle_gamma   90.00
#
_symmetry.space_group_name_H-M   'P 1'
#
loop_
_entity.id
_entity.type
_entity.pdbx_description
1 polymer ?
#
loop_
_entity_poly.entity_id
_entity_poly.type
_entity_poly.pdbx_seq_one_letter_code
_entity_poly.pdbx_strand_id
1 'polypeptide(L)'
;MKIKYSNIMKIVHQSSMVMVYISLIALIVSLYLVTKGLGLIHAKIMLISFLPIFISGVAASYSSSSLKPSDKFASTILILQISSVFLILILSITAIVTNKIILLIVSLFYSGIVNFITATKPKGDIRLSVALIGYTGILSSIFLLLNLSKSIFQLAIGFIFVYAISAIYAVTIHSFPNTFKDKPNTILVYLLFILQTISTLIYQYYFKISVILYSISVIVFYLSINIFKHKKYSNLATSTTNIYAKAGTLYMLYGQEISALYSLILLASSILFYYNIITLLDFIHILIIGFVGIHIFIHAPLMLPVILRWTSARRYSLFPYILIFAAALIWPIDMHISFLFVVLAIVFLILIVKPSKEPMPLSLTHG
;
A
#
# COMPACT_ATOMS: atom_id res chain seq x y z
N MET A 1 -34.82 9.73 -10.86
CA MET A 1 -34.30 10.40 -9.65
C MET A 1 -32.77 10.53 -9.77
N LYS A 2 -32.21 11.71 -10.07
CA LYS A 2 -30.75 11.87 -10.21
C LYS A 2 -30.11 11.82 -8.82
N ILE A 3 -29.41 10.74 -8.51
CA ILE A 3 -28.64 10.64 -7.26
C ILE A 3 -27.54 11.71 -7.32
N LYS A 4 -27.52 12.62 -6.33
CA LYS A 4 -26.54 13.71 -6.26
C LYS A 4 -25.13 13.14 -6.04
N TYR A 5 -24.15 13.56 -6.84
CA TYR A 5 -22.73 13.15 -6.75
C TYR A 5 -22.20 13.20 -5.31
N SER A 6 -22.51 14.28 -4.58
CA SER A 6 -22.06 14.47 -3.19
C SER A 6 -22.57 13.40 -2.24
N ASN A 7 -23.78 12.88 -2.45
CA ASN A 7 -24.32 11.80 -1.63
C ASN A 7 -23.62 10.46 -1.92
N ILE A 8 -23.33 10.18 -3.19
CA ILE A 8 -22.61 8.95 -3.58
C ILE A 8 -21.16 8.99 -3.06
N MET A 9 -20.50 10.15 -3.16
CA MET A 9 -19.15 10.32 -2.63
C MET A 9 -19.10 10.12 -1.10
N LYS A 10 -20.12 10.58 -0.36
CA LYS A 10 -20.24 10.28 1.08
C LYS A 10 -20.31 8.77 1.34
N ILE A 11 -21.06 8.02 0.52
CA ILE A 11 -21.15 6.55 0.65
C ILE A 11 -19.81 5.89 0.34
N VAL A 12 -19.06 6.34 -0.68
CA VAL A 12 -17.70 5.85 -0.96
C VAL A 12 -16.79 6.04 0.25
N HIS A 13 -16.81 7.22 0.87
CA HIS A 13 -16.00 7.46 2.07
C HIS A 13 -16.43 6.58 3.24
N GLN A 14 -17.73 6.39 3.44
CA GLN A 14 -18.26 5.50 4.49
C GLN A 14 -17.85 4.04 4.25
N SER A 15 -17.98 3.54 3.01
CA SER A 15 -17.57 2.17 2.69
C SER A 15 -16.05 1.99 2.86
N SER A 16 -15.24 2.95 2.43
CA SER A 16 -13.79 2.95 2.66
C SER A 16 -13.44 2.88 4.15
N MET A 17 -14.08 3.70 5.00
CA MET A 17 -13.88 3.64 6.45
C MET A 17 -14.27 2.28 7.04
N VAL A 18 -15.42 1.72 6.63
CA VAL A 18 -15.88 0.39 7.07
C VAL A 18 -14.87 -0.70 6.71
N MET A 19 -14.32 -0.66 5.49
CA MET A 19 -13.27 -1.60 5.08
C MET A 19 -12.04 -1.52 5.98
N VAL A 20 -11.57 -0.30 6.29
CA VAL A 20 -10.42 -0.11 7.18
C VAL A 20 -10.71 -0.71 8.56
N TYR A 21 -11.86 -0.41 9.16
CA TYR A 21 -12.23 -1.00 10.46
C TYR A 21 -12.30 -2.52 10.43
N ILE A 22 -12.95 -3.11 9.42
CA ILE A 22 -13.04 -4.57 9.30
C ILE A 22 -11.65 -5.19 9.12
N SER A 23 -10.77 -4.56 8.33
CA SER A 23 -9.40 -5.05 8.17
C SER A 23 -8.63 -5.01 9.49
N LEU A 24 -8.80 -3.96 10.31
CA LEU A 24 -8.16 -3.88 11.63
C LEU A 24 -8.67 -4.98 12.57
N ILE A 25 -9.97 -5.30 12.53
CA ILE A 25 -10.52 -6.44 13.27
C ILE A 25 -9.88 -7.75 12.79
N ALA A 26 -9.78 -7.96 11.47
CA ALA A 26 -9.14 -9.14 10.90
C ALA A 26 -7.66 -9.25 11.32
N LEU A 27 -6.93 -8.13 11.38
CA LEU A 27 -5.55 -8.07 11.87
C LEU A 27 -5.46 -8.50 13.34
N ILE A 28 -6.30 -7.93 14.22
CA ILE A 28 -6.30 -8.26 15.66
C ILE A 28 -6.61 -9.75 15.87
N VAL A 29 -7.64 -10.27 15.19
CA VAL A 29 -8.00 -11.69 15.26
C VAL A 29 -6.85 -12.56 14.78
N SER A 30 -6.23 -12.20 13.65
CA SER A 30 -5.10 -12.93 13.08
C SER A 30 -3.88 -12.95 14.02
N LEU A 31 -3.58 -11.82 14.67
CA LEU A 31 -2.50 -11.72 15.65
C LEU A 31 -2.79 -12.56 16.90
N TYR A 32 -4.03 -12.57 17.39
CA TYR A 32 -4.40 -13.45 18.49
C TYR A 32 -4.21 -14.92 18.13
N LEU A 33 -4.61 -15.34 16.92
CA LEU A 33 -4.48 -16.73 16.48
C LEU A 33 -3.03 -17.21 16.40
N VAL A 34 -2.08 -16.35 15.98
CA VAL A 34 -0.67 -16.75 15.96
C VAL A 34 -0.13 -17.00 17.38
N THR A 35 -0.58 -16.24 18.40
CA THR A 35 -0.21 -16.51 19.80
C THR A 35 -0.74 -17.84 20.34
N LYS A 36 -1.75 -18.42 19.67
CA LYS A 36 -2.30 -19.75 19.98
C LYS A 36 -1.68 -20.87 19.15
N GLY A 37 -0.60 -20.59 18.42
CA GLY A 37 0.08 -21.56 17.57
C GLY A 37 -0.61 -21.81 16.22
N LEU A 38 -1.64 -21.04 15.86
CA LEU A 38 -2.44 -21.23 14.65
C LEU A 38 -1.87 -20.44 13.45
N GLY A 39 -0.58 -20.64 13.17
CA GLY A 39 0.18 -19.86 12.16
C GLY A 39 -0.38 -19.94 10.72
N LEU A 40 -0.92 -21.09 10.32
CA LEU A 40 -1.54 -21.24 8.99
C LEU A 40 -2.85 -20.44 8.86
N ILE A 41 -3.67 -20.42 9.91
CA ILE A 41 -4.92 -19.65 9.92
C ILE A 41 -4.61 -18.16 9.94
N HIS A 42 -3.62 -17.74 10.73
CA HIS A 42 -3.05 -16.40 10.70
C HIS A 42 -2.68 -15.98 9.27
N ALA A 43 -1.85 -16.78 8.59
CA ALA A 43 -1.41 -16.49 7.23
C ALA A 43 -2.58 -16.37 6.25
N LYS A 44 -3.59 -17.25 6.35
CA LYS A 44 -4.80 -17.19 5.51
C LYS A 44 -5.61 -15.92 5.75
N ILE A 45 -5.84 -15.53 7.00
CA ILE A 45 -6.60 -14.31 7.32
C ILE A 45 -5.85 -13.07 6.83
N MET A 46 -4.53 -13.03 7.03
CA MET A 46 -3.68 -11.93 6.55
C MET A 46 -3.78 -11.77 5.03
N LEU A 47 -3.64 -12.89 4.30
CA LEU A 47 -3.55 -12.89 2.85
C LEU A 47 -4.91 -12.68 2.17
N ILE A 48 -5.96 -13.35 2.67
CA ILE A 48 -7.25 -13.47 1.97
C ILE A 48 -8.26 -12.44 2.47
N SER A 49 -8.15 -11.94 3.71
CA SER A 49 -9.01 -10.85 4.24
C SER A 49 -8.25 -9.55 4.41
N PHE A 50 -7.32 -9.51 5.36
CA PHE A 50 -6.79 -8.26 5.88
C PHE A 50 -6.23 -7.40 4.75
N LEU A 51 -5.35 -7.98 3.95
CA LEU A 51 -4.65 -7.25 2.91
C LEU A 51 -5.58 -6.81 1.75
N PRO A 52 -6.41 -7.70 1.14
CA PRO A 52 -7.42 -7.31 0.15
C PRO A 52 -8.40 -6.24 0.63
N ILE A 53 -8.90 -6.38 1.86
CA ILE A 53 -9.90 -5.46 2.41
C ILE A 53 -9.26 -4.09 2.68
N PHE A 54 -8.11 -4.06 3.35
CA PHE A 54 -7.43 -2.81 3.68
C PHE A 54 -7.06 -2.01 2.42
N ILE A 55 -6.35 -2.65 1.48
CA ILE A 55 -5.85 -1.97 0.28
C ILE A 55 -7.01 -1.49 -0.59
N SER A 56 -8.04 -2.31 -0.79
CA SER A 56 -9.22 -1.90 -1.58
C SER A 56 -9.99 -0.76 -0.93
N GLY A 57 -10.10 -0.76 0.40
CA GLY A 57 -10.70 0.34 1.16
C GLY A 57 -9.98 1.66 0.89
N VAL A 58 -8.65 1.67 1.00
CA VAL A 58 -7.83 2.86 0.73
C VAL A 58 -7.89 3.25 -0.75
N ALA A 59 -7.73 2.29 -1.65
CA ALA A 59 -7.71 2.50 -3.09
C ALA A 59 -9.03 3.10 -3.61
N ALA A 60 -10.18 2.67 -3.09
CA ALA A 60 -11.49 3.20 -3.51
C ALA A 60 -11.68 4.66 -3.12
N SER A 61 -11.28 5.07 -1.91
CA SER A 61 -11.31 6.48 -1.51
C SER A 61 -10.36 7.30 -2.39
N TYR A 62 -9.20 6.74 -2.69
CA TYR A 62 -8.17 7.41 -3.48
C TYR A 62 -8.58 7.61 -4.94
N SER A 63 -9.01 6.55 -5.62
CA SER A 63 -9.44 6.59 -7.01
C SER A 63 -10.66 7.48 -7.19
N SER A 64 -11.61 7.43 -6.25
CA SER A 64 -12.83 8.26 -6.29
C SER A 64 -12.53 9.74 -6.13
N SER A 65 -11.53 10.12 -5.32
CA SER A 65 -11.11 11.53 -5.17
C SER A 65 -10.65 12.18 -6.47
N SER A 66 -10.28 11.38 -7.48
CA SER A 66 -9.88 11.90 -8.80
C SER A 66 -11.04 12.29 -9.71
N LEU A 67 -12.28 11.94 -9.37
CA LEU A 67 -13.47 12.19 -10.18
C LEU A 67 -14.07 13.55 -9.85
N LYS A 68 -14.46 14.33 -10.87
CA LYS A 68 -15.07 15.66 -10.64
C LYS A 68 -16.59 15.60 -10.73
N PRO A 69 -17.33 16.44 -9.97
CA PRO A 69 -18.79 16.53 -10.07
C PRO A 69 -19.28 16.92 -11.47
N SER A 70 -18.45 17.62 -12.25
CA SER A 70 -18.73 18.03 -13.62
C SER A 70 -18.71 16.88 -14.62
N ASP A 71 -18.11 15.74 -14.29
CA ASP A 71 -17.97 14.64 -15.24
C ASP A 71 -19.28 13.86 -15.37
N LYS A 72 -19.81 13.75 -16.60
CA LYS A 72 -21.09 13.10 -16.91
C LYS A 72 -21.22 11.68 -16.33
N PHE A 73 -20.10 10.94 -16.26
CA PHE A 73 -20.07 9.55 -15.80
C PHE A 73 -19.59 9.39 -14.35
N ALA A 74 -19.27 10.47 -13.65
CA ALA A 74 -18.71 10.39 -12.29
C ALA A 74 -19.59 9.57 -11.35
N SER A 75 -20.90 9.86 -11.30
CA SER A 75 -21.84 9.14 -10.44
C SER A 75 -21.89 7.64 -10.72
N THR A 76 -21.86 7.24 -11.99
CA THR A 76 -21.85 5.83 -12.39
C THR A 76 -20.56 5.14 -11.95
N ILE A 77 -19.42 5.80 -12.14
CA ILE A 77 -18.12 5.26 -11.73
C ILE A 77 -18.04 5.15 -10.20
N LEU A 78 -18.56 6.11 -9.45
CA LEU A 78 -18.64 6.04 -7.99
C LEU A 78 -19.49 4.84 -7.52
N ILE A 79 -20.60 4.54 -8.21
CA ILE A 79 -21.40 3.34 -7.91
C ILE A 79 -20.60 2.07 -8.17
N LEU A 80 -19.83 2.00 -9.26
CA LEU A 80 -18.94 0.87 -9.56
C LEU A 80 -17.81 0.73 -8.51
N GLN A 81 -17.28 1.85 -8.01
CA GLN A 81 -16.30 1.83 -6.92
C GLN A 81 -16.93 1.24 -5.65
N ILE A 82 -18.13 1.69 -5.27
CA ILE A 82 -18.86 1.14 -4.11
C ILE A 82 -19.11 -0.36 -4.29
N SER A 83 -19.61 -0.81 -5.45
CA SER A 83 -19.86 -2.23 -5.68
C SER A 83 -18.58 -3.05 -5.61
N SER A 84 -17.46 -2.54 -6.15
CA SER A 84 -16.17 -3.24 -6.10
C SER A 84 -15.67 -3.44 -4.67
N VAL A 85 -15.86 -2.44 -3.80
CA VAL A 85 -15.48 -2.50 -2.38
C VAL A 85 -16.27 -3.58 -1.65
N PHE A 86 -17.60 -3.59 -1.81
CA PHE A 86 -18.46 -4.59 -1.20
C PHE A 86 -18.21 -5.99 -1.74
N LEU A 87 -17.94 -6.12 -3.04
CA LEU A 87 -17.61 -7.41 -3.65
C LEU A 87 -16.32 -7.98 -3.06
N ILE A 88 -15.28 -7.16 -2.92
CA ILE A 88 -14.03 -7.59 -2.27
C ILE A 88 -14.29 -7.98 -0.83
N LEU A 89 -15.03 -7.20 -0.05
CA LEU A 89 -15.35 -7.53 1.33
C LEU A 89 -16.02 -8.91 1.46
N ILE A 90 -17.13 -9.10 0.75
CA ILE A 90 -17.94 -10.32 0.83
C ILE A 90 -17.16 -11.52 0.33
N LEU A 91 -16.51 -11.40 -0.83
CA LEU A 91 -15.78 -12.51 -1.43
C LEU A 91 -14.49 -12.84 -0.69
N SER A 92 -13.82 -11.88 -0.06
CA SER A 92 -12.67 -12.12 0.82
C SER A 92 -13.06 -12.91 2.06
N ILE A 93 -14.15 -12.51 2.74
CA ILE A 93 -14.67 -13.24 3.92
C ILE A 93 -15.13 -14.64 3.51
N THR A 94 -15.88 -14.75 2.42
CA THR A 94 -16.37 -16.04 1.91
C THR A 94 -15.21 -16.95 1.48
N ALA A 95 -14.16 -16.40 0.87
CA ALA A 95 -12.97 -17.16 0.49
C ALA A 95 -12.25 -17.74 1.70
N ILE A 96 -12.25 -17.05 2.85
CA ILE A 96 -11.69 -17.60 4.11
C ILE A 96 -12.55 -18.75 4.63
N VAL A 97 -13.87 -18.55 4.72
CA VAL A 97 -14.80 -19.55 5.27
C VAL A 97 -14.83 -20.82 4.41
N THR A 98 -14.85 -20.65 3.08
CA THR A 98 -14.96 -21.76 2.13
C THR A 98 -13.62 -22.30 1.63
N ASN A 99 -12.51 -21.62 1.95
CA ASN A 99 -11.18 -21.86 1.43
C ASN A 99 -11.09 -21.79 -0.13
N LYS A 100 -12.03 -21.09 -0.79
CA LYS A 100 -12.08 -20.93 -2.25
C LYS A 100 -11.46 -19.60 -2.69
N ILE A 101 -10.14 -19.62 -2.97
CA ILE A 101 -9.37 -18.44 -3.43
C ILE A 101 -9.94 -17.82 -4.71
N ILE A 102 -10.63 -18.59 -5.56
CA ILE A 102 -11.21 -18.08 -6.81
C ILE A 102 -12.22 -16.94 -6.60
N LEU A 103 -12.89 -16.89 -5.45
CA LEU A 103 -13.77 -15.78 -5.10
C LEU A 103 -12.99 -14.47 -4.96
N LEU A 104 -11.81 -14.52 -4.34
CA LEU A 104 -10.92 -13.37 -4.24
C LEU A 104 -10.41 -12.94 -5.62
N ILE A 105 -10.03 -13.90 -6.48
CA ILE A 105 -9.59 -13.66 -7.87
C ILE A 105 -10.63 -12.80 -8.62
N VAL A 106 -11.89 -13.24 -8.64
CA VAL A 106 -12.98 -12.52 -9.32
C VAL A 106 -13.15 -11.10 -8.77
N SER A 107 -13.09 -10.93 -7.45
CA SER A 107 -13.25 -9.62 -6.81
C SER A 107 -12.12 -8.64 -7.15
N LEU A 108 -10.86 -9.11 -7.19
CA LEU A 108 -9.69 -8.31 -7.53
C LEU A 108 -9.68 -7.95 -9.02
N PHE A 109 -10.06 -8.88 -9.89
CA PHE A 109 -10.20 -8.63 -11.32
C PHE A 109 -11.25 -7.53 -11.59
N TYR A 110 -12.43 -7.65 -10.96
CA TYR A 110 -13.48 -6.65 -11.07
C TYR A 110 -13.02 -5.27 -10.57
N SER A 111 -12.38 -5.22 -9.40
CA SER A 111 -11.81 -3.97 -8.87
C SER A 111 -10.76 -3.36 -9.82
N GLY A 112 -9.93 -4.20 -10.45
CA GLY A 112 -8.98 -3.78 -11.46
C GLY A 112 -9.66 -3.10 -12.66
N ILE A 113 -10.71 -3.72 -13.21
CA ILE A 113 -11.51 -3.15 -14.31
C ILE A 113 -12.13 -1.82 -13.91
N VAL A 114 -12.75 -1.74 -12.73
CA VAL A 114 -13.39 -0.51 -12.24
C VAL A 114 -12.38 0.63 -12.13
N ASN A 115 -11.17 0.36 -11.66
CA ASN A 115 -10.11 1.37 -11.57
C ASN A 115 -9.54 1.76 -12.95
N PHE A 116 -9.45 0.85 -13.91
CA PHE A 116 -9.12 1.22 -15.30
C PHE A 116 -10.18 2.13 -15.93
N ILE A 117 -11.47 1.84 -15.70
CA ILE A 117 -12.56 2.72 -16.14
C ILE A 117 -12.44 4.10 -15.47
N THR A 118 -12.12 4.13 -14.17
CA THR A 118 -11.92 5.37 -13.41
C THR A 118 -10.76 6.19 -13.97
N ALA A 119 -9.66 5.54 -14.36
CA ALA A 119 -8.47 6.19 -14.93
C ALA A 119 -8.74 6.92 -16.26
N THR A 120 -9.87 6.67 -16.93
CA THR A 120 -10.24 7.40 -18.15
C THR A 120 -10.65 8.87 -17.91
N LYS A 121 -10.85 9.28 -16.65
CA LYS A 121 -11.34 10.62 -16.29
C LYS A 121 -10.24 11.60 -15.88
N PRO A 122 -9.34 11.28 -14.93
CA PRO A 122 -8.25 12.19 -14.59
C PRO A 122 -7.24 12.33 -15.74
N LYS A 123 -6.35 13.32 -15.62
CA LYS A 123 -5.25 13.58 -16.56
C LYS A 123 -3.89 13.53 -15.84
N GLY A 124 -2.81 13.37 -16.59
CA GLY A 124 -1.44 13.41 -16.07
C GLY A 124 -1.15 12.29 -15.06
N ASP A 125 -0.43 12.64 -13.99
CA ASP A 125 0.07 11.67 -12.99
C ASP A 125 -1.06 11.02 -12.19
N ILE A 126 -2.18 11.72 -11.99
CA ILE A 126 -3.38 11.16 -11.35
C ILE A 126 -3.96 10.02 -12.21
N ARG A 127 -3.98 10.16 -13.55
CA ARG A 127 -4.40 9.08 -14.45
C ARG A 127 -3.47 7.89 -14.36
N LEU A 128 -2.17 8.12 -14.35
CA LEU A 128 -1.17 7.06 -14.24
C LEU A 128 -1.31 6.29 -12.93
N SER A 129 -1.49 7.01 -11.82
CA SER A 129 -1.74 6.45 -10.50
C SER A 129 -3.00 5.59 -10.43
N VAL A 130 -4.14 6.10 -10.91
CA VAL A 130 -5.40 5.33 -10.91
C VAL A 130 -5.33 4.13 -11.84
N ALA A 131 -4.65 4.26 -12.99
CA ALA A 131 -4.39 3.13 -13.88
C ALA A 131 -3.51 2.06 -13.20
N LEU A 132 -2.55 2.48 -12.37
CA LEU A 132 -1.72 1.56 -11.60
C LEU A 132 -2.51 0.78 -10.55
N ILE A 133 -3.52 1.38 -9.93
CA ILE A 133 -4.49 0.65 -9.07
C ILE A 133 -5.23 -0.41 -9.91
N GLY A 134 -5.70 -0.05 -11.10
CA GLY A 134 -6.34 -0.98 -12.03
C GLY A 134 -5.44 -2.16 -12.40
N TYR A 135 -4.20 -1.85 -12.80
CA TYR A 135 -3.16 -2.83 -13.13
C TYR A 135 -2.88 -3.76 -11.95
N THR A 136 -2.74 -3.21 -10.74
CA THR A 136 -2.51 -3.94 -9.49
C THR A 136 -3.61 -4.98 -9.24
N GLY A 137 -4.88 -4.59 -9.39
CA GLY A 137 -6.01 -5.52 -9.22
C GLY A 137 -6.03 -6.66 -10.23
N ILE A 138 -5.82 -6.34 -11.52
CA ILE A 138 -5.77 -7.36 -12.58
C ILE A 138 -4.57 -8.29 -12.41
N LEU A 139 -3.38 -7.75 -12.18
CA LEU A 139 -2.16 -8.56 -12.03
C LEU A 139 -2.24 -9.46 -10.79
N SER A 140 -2.84 -8.97 -9.69
CA SER A 140 -3.06 -9.77 -8.48
C SER A 140 -4.00 -10.95 -8.73
N SER A 141 -5.07 -10.72 -9.50
CA SER A 141 -5.97 -11.78 -9.94
C SER A 141 -5.26 -12.82 -10.79
N ILE A 142 -4.47 -12.39 -11.78
CA ILE A 142 -3.68 -13.27 -12.65
C ILE A 142 -2.65 -14.06 -11.81
N PHE A 143 -1.95 -13.40 -10.90
CA PHE A 143 -0.98 -14.03 -10.00
C PHE A 143 -1.62 -15.16 -9.20
N LEU A 144 -2.74 -14.90 -8.54
CA LEU A 144 -3.44 -15.90 -7.73
C LEU A 144 -3.94 -17.06 -8.60
N LEU A 145 -4.47 -16.79 -9.80
CA LEU A 145 -4.94 -17.81 -10.73
C LEU A 145 -3.82 -18.77 -11.16
N LEU A 146 -2.65 -18.23 -11.51
CA LEU A 146 -1.49 -19.01 -11.94
C LEU A 146 -0.85 -19.79 -10.79
N ASN A 147 -1.06 -19.40 -9.54
CA ASN A 147 -0.33 -19.93 -8.39
C ASN A 147 -1.21 -20.64 -7.35
N LEU A 148 -2.43 -21.06 -7.72
CA LEU A 148 -3.37 -21.75 -6.81
C LEU A 148 -2.80 -22.97 -6.08
N SER A 149 -1.79 -23.64 -6.65
CA SER A 149 -1.13 -24.82 -6.07
C SER A 149 0.01 -24.51 -5.09
N LYS A 150 0.41 -23.24 -4.96
CA LYS A 150 1.51 -22.82 -4.08
C LYS A 150 1.07 -22.78 -2.62
N SER A 151 2.03 -22.96 -1.71
CA SER A 151 1.76 -22.84 -0.27
C SER A 151 1.35 -21.41 0.09
N ILE A 152 0.63 -21.22 1.19
CA ILE A 152 0.15 -19.90 1.62
C ILE A 152 1.28 -18.89 1.80
N PHE A 153 2.45 -19.33 2.28
CA PHE A 153 3.63 -18.49 2.47
C PHE A 153 4.28 -18.10 1.15
N GLN A 154 4.33 -19.01 0.17
CA GLN A 154 4.78 -18.68 -1.18
C GLN A 154 3.78 -17.75 -1.87
N LEU A 155 2.48 -17.94 -1.70
CA LEU A 155 1.48 -17.00 -2.21
C LEU A 155 1.64 -15.62 -1.58
N ALA A 156 1.94 -15.55 -0.28
CA ALA A 156 2.08 -14.28 0.44
C ALA A 156 3.18 -13.39 -0.15
N ILE A 157 4.35 -13.94 -0.48
CA ILE A 157 5.44 -13.14 -1.06
C ILE A 157 5.02 -12.48 -2.37
N GLY A 158 4.57 -13.28 -3.34
CA GLY A 158 4.19 -12.76 -4.66
C GLY A 158 2.99 -11.82 -4.57
N PHE A 159 2.01 -12.13 -3.71
CA PHE A 159 0.85 -11.26 -3.52
C PHE A 159 1.23 -9.93 -2.85
N ILE A 160 2.15 -9.89 -1.89
CA ILE A 160 2.65 -8.62 -1.32
C ILE A 160 3.30 -7.77 -2.40
N PHE A 161 4.14 -8.36 -3.26
CA PHE A 161 4.76 -7.62 -4.37
C PHE A 161 3.75 -7.09 -5.37
N VAL A 162 2.85 -7.95 -5.84
CA VAL A 162 1.91 -7.62 -6.91
C VAL A 162 0.77 -6.72 -6.44
N TYR A 163 0.38 -6.84 -5.17
CA TYR A 163 -0.78 -6.14 -4.63
C TYR A 163 -0.39 -4.99 -3.70
N ALA A 164 0.31 -5.26 -2.60
CA ALA A 164 0.62 -4.24 -1.59
C ALA A 164 1.63 -3.21 -2.10
N ILE A 165 2.74 -3.68 -2.64
CA ILE A 165 3.83 -2.83 -3.13
C ILE A 165 3.38 -2.04 -4.37
N SER A 166 2.64 -2.65 -5.30
CA SER A 166 2.09 -1.94 -6.46
C SER A 166 1.03 -0.89 -6.08
N ALA A 167 0.22 -1.15 -5.04
CA ALA A 167 -0.70 -0.14 -4.51
C ALA A 167 0.06 1.04 -3.87
N ILE A 168 1.15 0.78 -3.15
CA ILE A 168 2.05 1.80 -2.61
C ILE A 168 2.60 2.69 -3.73
N TYR A 169 3.01 2.10 -4.86
CA TYR A 169 3.49 2.86 -6.01
C TYR A 169 2.41 3.77 -6.58
N ALA A 170 1.17 3.29 -6.69
CA ALA A 170 0.06 4.12 -7.16
C ALA A 170 -0.13 5.36 -6.28
N VAL A 171 -0.14 5.17 -4.96
CA VAL A 171 -0.31 6.26 -4.00
C VAL A 171 0.88 7.24 -4.08
N THR A 172 2.10 6.72 -4.21
CA THR A 172 3.31 7.55 -4.28
C THR A 172 3.40 8.32 -5.59
N ILE A 173 3.03 7.72 -6.74
CA ILE A 173 3.01 8.40 -8.06
C ILE A 173 2.03 9.57 -8.11
N HIS A 174 0.99 9.57 -7.27
CA HIS A 174 0.07 10.69 -7.21
C HIS A 174 0.46 11.69 -6.11
N SER A 175 0.85 11.24 -4.91
CA SER A 175 1.23 12.16 -3.83
C SER A 175 2.58 12.86 -4.02
N PHE A 176 3.59 12.17 -4.55
CA PHE A 176 4.94 12.70 -4.68
C PHE A 176 5.04 13.86 -5.68
N PRO A 177 4.50 13.76 -6.92
CA PRO A 177 4.53 14.88 -7.86
C PRO A 177 3.72 16.08 -7.39
N ASN A 178 2.58 15.85 -6.72
CA ASN A 178 1.78 16.93 -6.14
C ASN A 178 2.54 17.68 -5.04
N THR A 179 3.37 16.98 -4.26
CA THR A 179 4.14 17.57 -3.16
C THR A 179 5.41 18.27 -3.64
N PHE A 180 6.17 17.63 -4.53
CA PHE A 180 7.49 18.11 -4.95
C PHE A 180 7.54 18.78 -6.31
N LYS A 181 6.39 18.87 -7.00
CA LYS A 181 6.25 19.48 -8.35
C LYS A 181 7.23 18.88 -9.35
N ASP A 182 7.53 17.58 -9.23
CA ASP A 182 8.41 16.83 -10.12
C ASP A 182 7.70 15.56 -10.58
N LYS A 183 7.62 15.37 -11.90
CA LYS A 183 6.85 14.27 -12.50
C LYS A 183 7.68 13.00 -12.53
N PRO A 184 7.04 11.82 -12.44
CA PRO A 184 7.74 10.56 -12.59
C PRO A 184 8.22 10.39 -14.05
N ASN A 185 9.34 9.69 -14.21
CA ASN A 185 9.80 9.23 -15.52
C ASN A 185 8.90 8.09 -16.00
N THR A 186 8.05 8.39 -17.00
CA THR A 186 7.05 7.45 -17.52
C THR A 186 7.65 6.19 -18.12
N ILE A 187 8.84 6.27 -18.74
CA ILE A 187 9.53 5.11 -19.32
C ILE A 187 9.89 4.11 -18.21
N LEU A 188 10.41 4.60 -17.08
CA LEU A 188 10.73 3.75 -15.93
C LEU A 188 9.48 3.18 -15.26
N VAL A 189 8.37 3.92 -15.24
CA VAL A 189 7.07 3.38 -14.77
C VAL A 189 6.58 2.25 -15.67
N TYR A 190 6.72 2.35 -16.99
CA TYR A 190 6.37 1.24 -17.89
C TYR A 190 7.31 0.05 -17.73
N LEU A 191 8.61 0.28 -17.55
CA LEU A 191 9.59 -0.78 -17.27
C LEU A 191 9.23 -1.53 -15.98
N LEU A 192 8.82 -0.81 -14.93
CA LEU A 192 8.30 -1.40 -13.69
C LEU A 192 7.14 -2.38 -13.98
N PHE A 193 6.16 -1.99 -14.81
CA PHE A 193 5.03 -2.87 -15.16
C PHE A 193 5.48 -4.10 -15.94
N ILE A 194 6.41 -3.94 -16.86
CA ILE A 194 6.97 -5.07 -17.62
C ILE A 194 7.65 -6.06 -16.66
N LEU A 195 8.51 -5.55 -15.76
CA LEU A 195 9.19 -6.39 -14.76
C LEU A 195 8.22 -7.12 -13.85
N GLN A 196 7.20 -6.44 -13.30
CA GLN A 196 6.19 -7.08 -12.46
C GLN A 196 5.36 -8.11 -13.21
N THR A 197 5.02 -7.84 -14.47
CA THR A 197 4.25 -8.78 -15.30
C THR A 197 5.06 -10.04 -15.57
N ILE A 198 6.32 -9.90 -16.02
CA ILE A 198 7.22 -11.02 -16.27
C ILE A 198 7.44 -11.82 -14.97
N SER A 199 7.71 -11.14 -13.86
CA SER A 199 7.88 -11.78 -12.55
C SER A 199 6.67 -12.62 -12.16
N THR A 200 5.47 -12.10 -12.41
CA THR A 200 4.19 -12.78 -12.14
C THR A 200 4.01 -14.03 -13.00
N LEU A 201 4.27 -13.92 -14.30
CA LEU A 201 4.10 -15.02 -15.24
C LEU A 201 5.08 -16.17 -14.97
N ILE A 202 6.33 -15.85 -14.64
CA ILE A 202 7.34 -16.89 -14.39
C ILE A 202 7.31 -17.44 -12.95
N TYR A 203 6.53 -16.84 -12.04
CA TYR A 203 6.55 -17.17 -10.59
C TYR A 203 6.28 -18.64 -10.29
N GLN A 204 5.34 -19.25 -11.01
CA GLN A 204 4.97 -20.64 -10.80
C GLN A 204 6.16 -21.59 -11.04
N TYR A 205 6.99 -21.27 -12.03
CA TYR A 205 8.09 -22.10 -12.49
C TYR A 205 9.44 -21.70 -11.85
N TYR A 206 9.67 -20.40 -11.69
CA TYR A 206 10.94 -19.81 -11.26
C TYR A 206 10.76 -18.88 -10.07
N PHE A 207 10.10 -19.36 -9.02
CA PHE A 207 9.72 -18.61 -7.82
C PHE A 207 10.80 -17.64 -7.31
N LYS A 208 12.03 -18.13 -7.03
CA LYS A 208 13.10 -17.29 -6.47
C LYS A 208 13.61 -16.22 -7.45
N ILE A 209 13.66 -16.53 -8.74
CA ILE A 209 14.05 -15.57 -9.78
C ILE A 209 12.99 -14.47 -9.88
N SER A 210 11.70 -14.83 -9.83
CA SER A 210 10.63 -13.84 -9.77
C SER A 210 10.75 -12.89 -8.59
N VAL A 211 11.14 -13.39 -7.41
CA VAL A 211 11.34 -12.55 -6.22
C VAL A 211 12.47 -11.53 -6.42
N ILE A 212 13.56 -11.92 -7.10
CA ILE A 212 14.63 -10.98 -7.48
C ILE A 212 14.09 -9.93 -8.46
N LEU A 213 13.39 -10.34 -9.51
CA LEU A 213 12.84 -9.40 -10.50
C LEU A 213 11.83 -8.43 -9.88
N TYR A 214 10.97 -8.90 -8.97
CA TYR A 214 10.12 -8.03 -8.18
C TYR A 214 10.92 -7.03 -7.36
N SER A 215 12.01 -7.45 -6.72
CA SER A 215 12.87 -6.56 -5.94
C SER A 215 13.59 -5.51 -6.82
N ILE A 216 14.03 -5.89 -8.02
CA ILE A 216 14.55 -4.96 -9.03
C ILE A 216 13.47 -3.94 -9.44
N SER A 217 12.22 -4.39 -9.59
CA SER A 217 11.10 -3.50 -9.92
C SER A 217 10.92 -2.39 -8.88
N VAL A 218 11.22 -2.66 -7.61
CA VAL A 218 11.19 -1.67 -6.51
C VAL A 218 12.25 -0.59 -6.68
N ILE A 219 13.47 -0.97 -7.08
CA ILE A 219 14.53 -0.01 -7.34
C ILE A 219 14.16 0.88 -8.54
N VAL A 220 13.66 0.26 -9.61
CA VAL A 220 13.19 0.98 -10.81
C VAL A 220 12.09 1.98 -10.46
N PHE A 221 11.19 1.62 -9.54
CA PHE A 221 10.17 2.54 -9.04
C PHE A 221 10.78 3.80 -8.39
N TYR A 222 11.75 3.65 -7.50
CA TYR A 222 12.40 4.80 -6.85
C TYR A 222 13.17 5.69 -7.82
N LEU A 223 13.80 5.08 -8.82
CA LEU A 223 14.41 5.82 -9.92
C LEU A 223 13.35 6.59 -10.72
N SER A 224 12.17 6.00 -10.93
CA SER A 224 11.07 6.65 -11.68
C SER A 224 10.59 7.95 -11.03
N ILE A 225 10.53 8.03 -9.70
CA ILE A 225 10.13 9.26 -8.98
C ILE A 225 11.29 10.25 -8.78
N ASN A 226 12.45 9.98 -9.39
CA ASN A 226 13.65 10.79 -9.28
C ASN A 226 14.11 11.03 -7.82
N ILE A 227 14.02 10.02 -6.95
CA ILE A 227 14.33 10.18 -5.51
C ILE A 227 15.75 10.70 -5.26
N PHE A 228 16.67 10.44 -6.19
CA PHE A 228 18.06 10.93 -6.16
C PHE A 228 18.18 12.47 -6.21
N LYS A 229 17.13 13.21 -6.60
CA LYS A 229 17.09 14.69 -6.56
C LYS A 229 16.84 15.24 -5.15
N HIS A 230 17.31 14.57 -4.09
CA HIS A 230 17.12 14.93 -2.69
C HIS A 230 17.28 16.43 -2.41
N LYS A 231 18.41 17.02 -2.85
CA LYS A 231 18.72 18.43 -2.59
C LYS A 231 17.64 19.39 -3.11
N LYS A 232 17.08 19.11 -4.30
CA LYS A 232 15.98 19.89 -4.88
C LYS A 232 14.73 19.80 -4.00
N TYR A 233 14.37 18.60 -3.56
CA TYR A 233 13.18 18.36 -2.74
C TYR A 233 13.30 18.92 -1.33
N SER A 234 14.48 18.78 -0.72
CA SER A 234 14.81 19.36 0.59
C SER A 234 14.75 20.90 0.56
N ASN A 235 15.28 21.54 -0.49
CA ASN A 235 15.18 22.99 -0.66
C ASN A 235 13.71 23.46 -0.81
N LEU A 236 12.88 22.71 -1.54
CA LEU A 236 11.46 23.01 -1.67
C LEU A 236 10.72 22.87 -0.32
N ALA A 237 11.00 21.80 0.42
CA ALA A 237 10.40 21.57 1.73
C ALA A 237 10.81 22.66 2.74
N THR A 238 12.09 23.04 2.77
CA THR A 238 12.62 24.02 3.72
C THR A 238 12.22 25.45 3.43
N SER A 239 11.93 25.80 2.17
CA SER A 239 11.40 27.10 1.74
C SER A 239 9.90 27.28 2.01
N THR A 240 9.21 26.25 2.46
CA THR A 240 7.80 26.34 2.85
C THR A 240 7.66 27.15 4.15
N THR A 241 6.86 28.22 4.12
CA THR A 241 6.66 29.12 5.26
C THR A 241 5.82 28.52 6.38
N ASN A 242 4.87 27.65 6.06
CA ASN A 242 4.05 26.95 7.04
C ASN A 242 4.88 25.83 7.72
N ILE A 243 5.11 25.98 9.03
CA ILE A 243 5.94 25.07 9.83
C ILE A 243 5.42 23.62 9.78
N TYR A 244 4.10 23.43 9.82
CA TYR A 244 3.49 22.09 9.79
C TYR A 244 3.60 21.45 8.40
N ALA A 245 3.39 22.23 7.34
CA ALA A 245 3.55 21.75 5.97
C ALA A 245 5.01 21.37 5.71
N LYS A 246 5.96 22.23 6.12
CA LYS A 246 7.41 21.94 6.07
C LYS A 246 7.76 20.62 6.77
N ALA A 247 7.31 20.44 8.01
CA ALA A 247 7.58 19.22 8.78
C ALA A 247 6.98 17.98 8.10
N GLY A 248 5.76 18.05 7.59
CA GLY A 248 5.11 16.94 6.88
C GLY A 248 5.78 16.59 5.56
N THR A 249 6.19 17.59 4.78
CA THR A 249 6.91 17.39 3.52
C THR A 249 8.29 16.78 3.75
N LEU A 250 9.04 17.26 4.75
CA LEU A 250 10.32 16.66 5.14
C LEU A 250 10.14 15.22 5.63
N TYR A 251 9.14 14.97 6.47
CA TYR A 251 8.82 13.62 6.95
C TYR A 251 8.53 12.65 5.80
N MET A 252 7.79 13.09 4.78
CA MET A 252 7.53 12.30 3.58
C MET A 252 8.80 12.05 2.77
N LEU A 253 9.64 13.07 2.58
CA LEU A 253 10.91 12.95 1.84
C LEU A 253 11.83 11.92 2.49
N TYR A 254 12.10 12.08 3.79
CA TYR A 254 12.98 11.17 4.53
C TYR A 254 12.44 9.74 4.58
N GLY A 255 11.13 9.57 4.73
CA GLY A 255 10.53 8.25 4.69
C GLY A 255 10.72 7.57 3.33
N GLN A 256 10.53 8.30 2.23
CA GLN A 256 10.76 7.78 0.87
C GLN A 256 12.24 7.46 0.61
N GLU A 257 13.18 8.20 1.19
CA GLU A 257 14.62 7.91 1.12
C GLU A 257 15.01 6.65 1.88
N ILE A 258 14.52 6.50 3.11
CA ILE A 258 14.75 5.29 3.91
C ILE A 258 14.19 4.07 3.17
N SER A 259 13.01 4.22 2.55
CA SER A 259 12.43 3.15 1.76
C SER A 259 13.19 2.86 0.46
N ALA A 260 13.73 3.89 -0.21
CA ALA A 260 14.60 3.72 -1.36
C ALA A 260 15.89 2.97 -0.97
N LEU A 261 16.51 3.32 0.16
CA LEU A 261 17.64 2.58 0.71
C LEU A 261 17.26 1.13 1.03
N TYR A 262 16.09 0.93 1.66
CA TYR A 262 15.59 -0.41 1.98
C TYR A 262 15.33 -1.26 0.73
N SER A 263 15.01 -0.65 -0.42
CA SER A 263 14.86 -1.41 -1.67
C SER A 263 16.14 -2.13 -2.11
N LEU A 264 17.32 -1.59 -1.78
CA LEU A 264 18.61 -2.26 -2.01
C LEU A 264 18.78 -3.46 -1.07
N ILE A 265 18.37 -3.31 0.18
CA ILE A 265 18.38 -4.39 1.19
C ILE A 265 17.41 -5.49 0.78
N LEU A 266 16.25 -5.13 0.25
CA LEU A 266 15.27 -6.07 -0.26
C LEU A 266 15.83 -6.87 -1.45
N LEU A 267 16.53 -6.21 -2.39
CA LEU A 267 17.23 -6.89 -3.47
C LEU A 267 18.32 -7.83 -2.94
N ALA A 268 19.19 -7.36 -2.04
CA ALA A 268 20.22 -8.19 -1.43
C ALA A 268 19.60 -9.41 -0.72
N SER A 269 18.52 -9.21 0.04
CA SER A 269 17.78 -10.27 0.73
C SER A 269 17.14 -11.26 -0.26
N SER A 270 16.64 -10.79 -1.40
CA SER A 270 16.10 -11.67 -2.45
C SER A 270 17.18 -12.57 -3.06
N ILE A 271 18.41 -12.06 -3.18
CA ILE A 271 19.57 -12.83 -3.65
C ILE A 271 20.00 -13.83 -2.57
N LEU A 272 20.09 -13.42 -1.31
CA LEU A 272 20.37 -14.33 -0.19
C LEU A 272 19.32 -15.45 -0.11
N PHE A 273 18.05 -15.11 -0.30
CA PHE A 273 16.95 -16.08 -0.36
C PHE A 273 17.08 -17.02 -1.56
N TYR A 274 17.51 -16.52 -2.72
CA TYR A 274 17.81 -17.35 -3.89
C TYR A 274 18.83 -18.44 -3.54
N TYR A 275 19.91 -18.08 -2.85
CA TYR A 275 20.96 -19.00 -2.38
C TYR A 275 20.62 -19.80 -1.11
N ASN A 276 19.39 -19.71 -0.59
CA ASN A 276 18.96 -20.36 0.67
C ASN A 276 19.75 -19.93 1.92
N ILE A 277 20.36 -18.75 1.91
CA ILE A 277 21.10 -18.24 3.09
C ILE A 277 20.12 -17.77 4.17
N ILE A 278 18.98 -17.20 3.75
CA ILE A 278 17.87 -16.85 4.65
C ILE A 278 16.64 -17.70 4.33
N THR A 279 15.80 -17.95 5.33
CA THR A 279 14.60 -18.78 5.15
C THR A 279 13.46 -18.01 4.46
N LEU A 280 12.46 -18.75 4.00
CA LEU A 280 11.22 -18.18 3.45
C LEU A 280 10.55 -17.22 4.45
N LEU A 281 10.53 -17.60 5.72
CA LEU A 281 9.88 -16.83 6.77
C LEU A 281 10.66 -15.55 7.08
N ASP A 282 11.99 -15.62 7.11
CA ASP A 282 12.84 -14.43 7.28
C ASP A 282 12.60 -13.43 6.15
N PHE A 283 12.54 -13.91 4.90
CA PHE A 283 12.27 -13.06 3.75
C PHE A 283 10.88 -12.39 3.83
N ILE A 284 9.85 -13.12 4.26
CA ILE A 284 8.51 -12.54 4.48
C ILE A 284 8.56 -11.41 5.51
N HIS A 285 9.30 -11.58 6.61
CA HIS A 285 9.39 -10.56 7.66
C HIS A 285 10.22 -9.35 7.21
N ILE A 286 11.34 -9.56 6.51
CA ILE A 286 12.11 -8.49 5.86
C ILE A 286 11.21 -7.68 4.92
N LEU A 287 10.33 -8.35 4.16
CA LEU A 287 9.40 -7.69 3.25
C LEU A 287 8.32 -6.92 3.99
N ILE A 288 7.68 -7.52 5.00
CA ILE A 288 6.55 -6.94 5.73
C ILE A 288 7.01 -5.87 6.73
N ILE A 289 7.92 -6.20 7.65
CA ILE A 289 8.39 -5.27 8.68
C ILE A 289 9.15 -4.12 8.02
N GLY A 290 10.08 -4.45 7.14
CA GLY A 290 10.90 -3.45 6.49
C GLY A 290 10.15 -2.67 5.42
N PHE A 291 9.96 -3.26 4.24
CA PHE A 291 9.50 -2.48 3.10
C PHE A 291 8.04 -2.01 3.23
N VAL A 292 7.11 -2.92 3.55
CA VAL A 292 5.69 -2.57 3.72
C VAL A 292 5.52 -1.71 4.99
N GLY A 293 6.18 -2.05 6.08
CA GLY A 293 6.12 -1.33 7.36
C GLY A 293 6.62 0.11 7.25
N ILE A 294 7.75 0.36 6.59
CA ILE A 294 8.23 1.72 6.31
C ILE A 294 7.15 2.53 5.58
N HIS A 295 6.49 1.96 4.56
CA HIS A 295 5.42 2.68 3.85
C HIS A 295 4.17 2.92 4.67
N ILE A 296 3.78 1.96 5.52
CA ILE A 296 2.72 2.19 6.50
C ILE A 296 3.10 3.39 7.38
N PHE A 297 4.36 3.49 7.79
CA PHE A 297 4.82 4.56 8.67
C PHE A 297 4.89 5.91 7.94
N ILE A 298 5.16 5.92 6.63
CA ILE A 298 5.08 7.13 5.80
C ILE A 298 3.63 7.59 5.72
N HIS A 299 2.73 6.70 5.33
CA HIS A 299 1.38 7.08 4.92
C HIS A 299 0.40 7.17 6.09
N ALA A 300 0.52 6.33 7.12
CA ALA A 300 -0.47 6.28 8.20
C ALA A 300 -0.62 7.64 8.93
N PRO A 301 0.45 8.35 9.35
CA PRO A 301 0.31 9.65 9.99
C PRO A 301 -0.22 10.75 9.07
N LEU A 302 -0.04 10.60 7.76
CA LEU A 302 -0.48 11.56 6.76
C LEU A 302 -1.94 11.33 6.34
N MET A 303 -2.33 10.06 6.19
CA MET A 303 -3.58 9.65 5.55
C MET A 303 -4.67 9.21 6.53
N LEU A 304 -4.35 8.48 7.61
CA LEU A 304 -5.38 7.97 8.52
C LEU A 304 -6.21 9.10 9.15
N PRO A 305 -5.63 10.24 9.61
CA PRO A 305 -6.45 11.32 10.14
C PRO A 305 -7.39 11.92 9.10
N VAL A 306 -6.99 11.94 7.82
CA VAL A 306 -7.81 12.45 6.73
C VAL A 306 -8.96 11.49 6.43
N ILE A 307 -8.66 10.19 6.31
CA ILE A 307 -9.63 9.14 6.04
C ILE A 307 -10.65 9.03 7.19
N LEU A 308 -10.17 9.01 8.42
CA LEU A 308 -10.99 8.87 9.63
C LEU A 308 -11.60 10.20 10.11
N ARG A 309 -11.22 11.31 9.48
CA ARG A 309 -11.63 12.68 9.83
C ARG A 309 -11.31 13.05 11.27
N TRP A 310 -10.16 12.61 11.77
CA TRP A 310 -9.68 12.92 13.11
C TRP A 310 -8.93 14.25 13.14
N THR A 311 -9.30 15.13 14.06
CA THR A 311 -8.48 16.29 14.44
C THR A 311 -7.23 15.79 15.15
N SER A 312 -6.05 16.05 14.59
CA SER A 312 -4.78 15.59 15.16
C SER A 312 -3.70 16.67 15.13
N ALA A 313 -2.99 16.82 16.24
CA ALA A 313 -1.75 17.57 16.30
C ALA A 313 -0.63 16.64 15.84
N ARG A 314 0.02 16.97 14.72
CA ARG A 314 1.04 16.12 14.10
C ARG A 314 2.43 16.50 14.57
N ARG A 315 3.11 15.56 15.22
CA ARG A 315 4.50 15.72 15.70
C ARG A 315 5.41 14.77 14.94
N TYR A 316 5.74 15.13 13.71
CA TYR A 316 6.55 14.28 12.84
C TYR A 316 7.91 13.98 13.49
N SER A 317 8.24 12.69 13.56
CA SER A 317 9.50 12.18 14.11
C SER A 317 10.04 11.10 13.19
N LEU A 318 11.34 11.09 12.95
CA LEU A 318 11.99 10.06 12.14
C LEU A 318 12.25 8.76 12.91
N PHE A 319 12.13 8.80 14.24
CA PHE A 319 12.46 7.68 15.10
C PHE A 319 11.70 6.39 14.78
N PRO A 320 10.38 6.40 14.46
CA PRO A 320 9.67 5.21 14.00
C PRO A 320 10.31 4.54 12.78
N TYR A 321 10.85 5.32 11.83
CA TYR A 321 11.50 4.77 10.64
C TYR A 321 12.81 4.05 10.97
N ILE A 322 13.61 4.63 11.87
CA ILE A 322 14.88 4.03 12.29
C ILE A 322 14.61 2.71 13.02
N LEU A 323 13.63 2.71 13.93
CA LEU A 323 13.26 1.53 14.69
C LEU A 323 12.73 0.40 13.79
N ILE A 324 11.83 0.70 12.83
CA ILE A 324 11.29 -0.34 11.95
C ILE A 324 12.36 -0.88 10.98
N PHE A 325 13.28 -0.02 10.52
CA PHE A 325 14.41 -0.41 9.70
C PHE A 325 15.36 -1.34 10.47
N ALA A 326 15.71 -0.99 11.72
CA ALA A 326 16.52 -1.82 12.59
C ALA A 326 15.82 -3.15 12.91
N ALA A 327 14.52 -3.13 13.21
CA ALA A 327 13.72 -4.32 13.45
C ALA A 327 13.80 -5.30 12.28
N ALA A 328 13.63 -4.82 11.05
CA ALA A 328 13.65 -5.66 9.87
C ALA A 328 15.03 -6.31 9.63
N LEU A 329 16.12 -5.59 9.90
CA LEU A 329 17.49 -6.12 9.77
C LEU A 329 17.88 -7.12 10.87
N ILE A 330 17.35 -6.92 12.08
CA ILE A 330 17.65 -7.80 13.22
C ILE A 330 16.80 -9.06 13.20
N TRP A 331 15.66 -9.06 12.52
CA TRP A 331 14.74 -10.19 12.47
C TRP A 331 15.41 -11.56 12.21
N PRO A 332 16.30 -11.71 11.20
CA PRO A 332 16.94 -13.01 10.93
C PRO A 332 17.95 -13.44 12.00
N ILE A 333 18.35 -12.53 12.90
CA ILE A 333 19.35 -12.74 13.94
C ILE A 333 18.67 -13.00 15.29
N ASP A 334 17.74 -12.12 15.68
CA ASP A 334 16.99 -12.20 16.92
C ASP A 334 15.57 -11.64 16.76
N MET A 335 14.59 -12.54 16.71
CA MET A 335 13.18 -12.19 16.54
C MET A 335 12.59 -11.43 17.74
N HIS A 336 13.11 -11.64 18.95
CA HIS A 336 12.59 -11.01 20.16
C HIS A 336 13.01 -9.54 20.23
N ILE A 337 14.28 -9.25 19.95
CA ILE A 337 14.80 -7.88 19.85
C ILE A 337 14.12 -7.15 18.69
N SER A 338 13.97 -7.82 17.54
CA SER A 338 13.25 -7.26 16.41
C SER A 338 11.82 -6.85 16.81
N PHE A 339 11.09 -7.74 17.50
CA PHE A 339 9.73 -7.46 17.97
C PHE A 339 9.67 -6.27 18.93
N LEU A 340 10.61 -6.17 19.87
CA LEU A 340 10.72 -5.01 20.76
C LEU A 340 10.85 -3.70 19.94
N PHE A 341 11.69 -3.68 18.91
CA PHE A 341 11.82 -2.52 18.04
C PHE A 341 10.55 -2.25 17.24
N VAL A 342 9.85 -3.26 16.72
CA VAL A 342 8.55 -3.05 16.06
C VAL A 342 7.55 -2.39 17.01
N VAL A 343 7.42 -2.90 18.25
CA VAL A 343 6.48 -2.36 19.24
C VAL A 343 6.83 -0.90 19.56
N LEU A 344 8.10 -0.61 19.84
CA LEU A 344 8.55 0.77 20.07
C LEU A 344 8.25 1.65 18.85
N ALA A 345 8.51 1.17 17.64
CA ALA A 345 8.27 1.92 16.41
C ALA A 345 6.79 2.30 16.28
N ILE A 346 5.87 1.38 16.59
CA ILE A 346 4.42 1.61 16.61
C ILE A 346 4.05 2.63 17.71
N VAL A 347 4.59 2.49 18.93
CA VAL A 347 4.32 3.45 20.02
C VAL A 347 4.71 4.86 19.59
N PHE A 348 5.91 5.04 19.05
CA PHE A 348 6.35 6.35 18.58
C PHE A 348 5.55 6.84 17.37
N LEU A 349 5.09 5.95 16.48
CA LEU A 349 4.22 6.31 15.37
C LEU A 349 2.87 6.86 15.87
N ILE A 350 2.26 6.21 16.87
CA ILE A 350 1.01 6.68 17.48
C ILE A 350 1.20 8.04 18.13
N LEU A 351 2.35 8.29 18.76
CA LEU A 351 2.68 9.59 19.35
C LEU A 351 2.82 10.72 18.31
N ILE A 352 3.06 10.41 17.03
CA ILE A 352 3.02 11.40 15.95
C ILE A 352 1.59 11.92 15.75
N VAL A 353 0.58 11.06 15.85
CA VAL A 353 -0.83 11.38 15.58
C VAL A 353 -1.58 11.51 16.91
N LYS A 354 -1.36 12.61 17.63
CA LYS A 354 -2.10 12.86 18.89
C LYS A 354 -3.46 13.50 18.59
N PRO A 355 -4.58 12.95 19.08
CA PRO A 355 -5.89 13.61 18.98
C PRO A 355 -5.81 15.04 19.54
N SER A 356 -6.29 16.02 18.77
CA SER A 356 -6.34 17.43 19.17
C SER A 356 -7.79 17.91 19.23
N LYS A 357 -8.08 18.85 20.12
CA LYS A 357 -9.37 19.57 20.14
C LYS A 357 -9.47 20.65 19.05
N GLU A 358 -8.37 20.99 18.39
CA GLU A 358 -8.32 22.04 17.38
C GLU A 358 -8.78 21.51 16.00
N PRO A 359 -9.62 22.27 15.27
CA PRO A 359 -10.09 21.87 13.95
C PRO A 359 -8.93 21.74 12.96
N MET A 360 -9.03 20.78 12.03
CA MET A 360 -8.03 20.62 10.96
C MET A 360 -7.94 21.92 10.15
N PRO A 361 -6.73 22.40 9.78
CA PRO A 361 -6.61 23.52 8.86
C PRO A 361 -7.30 23.15 7.53
N LEU A 362 -8.26 23.98 7.13
CA LEU A 362 -9.12 23.82 5.94
C LEU A 362 -8.36 23.66 4.62
N SER A 363 -7.04 23.93 4.60
CA SER A 363 -6.16 23.73 3.46
C SER A 363 -5.97 22.26 3.04
N LEU A 364 -6.46 21.29 3.84
CA LEU A 364 -6.43 19.86 3.51
C LEU A 364 -7.82 19.27 3.16
N THR A 365 -8.90 20.04 3.34
CA THR A 365 -10.28 19.59 3.06
C THR A 365 -10.81 20.08 1.72
N HIS A 366 -10.11 21.00 1.07
CA HIS A 366 -10.43 21.53 -0.26
C HIS A 366 -9.21 21.39 -1.18
N GLY A 367 -9.03 20.19 -1.72
CA GLY A 367 -8.22 19.91 -2.91
C GLY A 367 -9.13 19.50 -4.06
#